data_AF-A0A7V0YHF8-F1
#
_entry.id   AF-A0A7V0YHF8-F1
#
_cell.length_a   1.000
_cell.length_b   1.000
_cell.length_c   1.000
_cell.angle_alpha   90.00
_cell.angle_beta   90.00
_cell.angle_gamma   90.00
#
_symmetry.space_group_name_H-M   'P 1'
#
loop_
_entity.id
_entity.type
_entity.pdbx_description
1 polymer ?
#
loop_
_entity_poly.entity_id
_entity_poly.type
_entity_poly.pdbx_seq_one_letter_code
_entity_poly.pdbx_strand_id
1 'polypeptide(L)'
;MTSLDLAATIRPIIATIRPIIATREISAVKKVTARELKNKTGEIIRKAREGEEFLITVRGKPAAAILPAEYLERKTANLRPPEEAWKDIEETLKKSSSKFETWREAIAWARKRA
;
A
#
# COMPACT_ATOMS: atom_id res chain seq x y z
N MET A 1 22.69 -15.22 28.09
CA MET A 1 23.60 -15.13 26.92
C MET A 1 22.83 -14.64 25.71
N THR A 2 23.28 -13.49 25.21
CA THR A 2 22.92 -12.77 23.97
C THR A 2 21.44 -12.68 23.63
N SER A 3 20.86 -11.60 24.16
CA SER A 3 19.95 -10.69 23.45
C SER A 3 20.37 -10.58 21.98
N LEU A 4 19.92 -11.54 21.17
CA LEU A 4 20.05 -11.49 19.72
C LEU A 4 19.13 -10.36 19.27
N ASP A 5 19.81 -9.28 18.89
CA ASP A 5 19.32 -8.02 18.42
C ASP A 5 18.06 -8.21 17.56
N LEU A 6 16.88 -8.03 18.17
CA LEU A 6 15.58 -8.15 17.51
C LEU A 6 15.52 -7.23 16.27
N ALA A 7 16.32 -6.16 16.27
CA ALA A 7 16.49 -5.25 15.14
C ALA A 7 17.21 -5.91 13.94
N ALA A 8 18.11 -6.86 14.15
CA ALA A 8 18.87 -7.52 13.09
C ALA A 8 18.03 -8.56 12.31
N THR A 9 17.16 -9.30 13.01
CA THR A 9 16.28 -10.31 12.40
C THR A 9 15.06 -9.69 11.72
N ILE A 10 14.55 -8.58 12.25
CA ILE A 10 13.37 -7.91 11.71
C ILE A 10 13.72 -6.93 10.58
N ARG A 11 14.95 -6.38 10.54
CA ARG A 11 15.43 -5.51 9.45
C ARG A 11 15.20 -6.06 8.04
N PRO A 12 15.54 -7.31 7.69
CA PRO A 12 15.30 -7.84 6.34
C PRO A 12 13.81 -8.00 6.04
N ILE A 13 12.99 -8.42 7.01
CA ILE A 13 11.53 -8.53 6.84
C ILE A 13 10.92 -7.14 6.63
N ILE A 14 11.35 -6.13 7.41
CA ILE A 14 10.98 -4.73 7.21
C ILE A 14 11.51 -4.23 5.86
N ALA A 15 12.67 -4.67 5.38
CA ALA A 15 13.25 -4.26 4.10
C ALA A 15 12.54 -4.90 2.88
N THR A 16 11.98 -6.11 3.01
CA THR A 16 11.21 -6.80 1.97
C THR A 16 9.74 -6.38 1.96
N ILE A 17 9.17 -6.09 3.12
CA ILE A 17 7.84 -5.50 3.24
C ILE A 17 7.89 -3.99 2.94
N ARG A 18 9.04 -3.31 3.16
CA ARG A 18 9.23 -1.90 2.83
C ARG A 18 8.84 -1.59 1.39
N PRO A 19 9.22 -2.27 0.30
CA PRO A 19 8.72 -1.89 -1.02
C PRO A 19 7.20 -2.07 -1.19
N ILE A 20 6.59 -3.04 -0.50
CA ILE A 20 5.15 -3.32 -0.57
C ILE A 20 4.32 -2.28 0.23
N ILE A 21 4.83 -1.81 1.38
CA ILE A 21 4.20 -0.77 2.22
C ILE A 21 4.76 0.63 1.97
N ALA A 22 5.97 0.79 1.44
CA ALA A 22 6.62 2.07 1.06
C ALA A 22 6.19 2.58 -0.32
N THR A 23 5.31 1.85 -1.03
CA THR A 23 4.41 2.54 -1.97
C THR A 23 3.40 3.42 -1.21
N ARG A 24 3.34 3.29 0.11
CA ARG A 24 2.70 4.20 1.06
C ARG A 24 3.79 4.92 1.88
N GLU A 25 4.83 5.46 1.21
CA GLU A 25 5.10 6.85 1.57
C GLU A 25 3.77 7.56 1.40
N ILE A 26 3.22 8.08 2.49
CA ILE A 26 2.03 8.91 2.44
C ILE A 26 2.51 10.19 1.75
N SER A 27 2.69 10.14 0.42
CA SER A 27 2.38 11.26 -0.43
C SER A 27 0.98 11.64 0.02
N ALA A 28 0.87 12.82 0.63
CA ALA A 28 -0.38 13.25 1.23
C ALA A 28 -1.40 13.37 0.10
N VAL A 29 -2.19 12.31 -0.12
CA VAL A 29 -3.17 12.24 -1.22
C VAL A 29 -4.10 13.43 -1.06
N LYS A 30 -4.00 14.39 -1.97
CA LYS A 30 -4.74 15.64 -1.88
C LYS A 30 -6.18 15.38 -2.28
N LYS A 31 -7.11 15.70 -1.38
CA LYS A 31 -8.54 15.61 -1.67
C LYS A 31 -8.94 16.82 -2.49
N VAL A 32 -9.60 16.58 -3.62
CA VAL A 32 -10.19 17.62 -4.47
C VAL A 32 -11.65 17.29 -4.68
N THR A 33 -12.50 18.31 -4.67
CA THR A 33 -13.92 18.17 -5.02
C THR A 33 -14.08 18.12 -6.54
N ALA A 34 -15.19 17.57 -7.01
CA ALA A 34 -15.53 17.62 -8.44
C ALA A 34 -15.56 19.07 -9.00
N ARG A 35 -15.92 20.06 -8.18
CA ARG A 35 -15.91 21.47 -8.56
C ARG A 35 -14.49 22.00 -8.73
N GLU A 36 -13.59 21.70 -7.80
CA GLU A 36 -12.18 22.09 -7.91
C GLU A 36 -11.51 21.42 -9.10
N LEU A 37 -11.80 20.13 -9.32
CA LEU A 37 -11.33 19.42 -10.50
C LEU A 37 -11.73 20.15 -11.76
N LYS A 38 -13.03 20.42 -11.96
CA LYS A 38 -13.55 21.14 -13.14
C LYS A 38 -12.86 22.49 -13.35
N ASN A 39 -12.61 23.22 -12.28
CA ASN A 39 -12.06 24.58 -12.35
C ASN A 39 -10.53 24.63 -12.47
N LYS A 40 -9.83 23.57 -12.06
CA LYS A 40 -8.36 23.53 -11.97
C LYS A 40 -7.75 22.31 -12.66
N THR A 41 -8.43 21.72 -13.65
CA THR A 41 -8.01 20.47 -14.30
C THR A 41 -6.56 20.52 -14.76
N GLY A 42 -6.15 21.58 -15.47
CA GLY A 42 -4.79 21.71 -16.00
C GLY A 42 -3.72 21.76 -14.92
N GLU A 43 -3.97 22.49 -13.82
CA GLU A 43 -3.04 22.56 -12.68
C GLU A 43 -2.92 21.20 -11.98
N ILE A 44 -4.06 20.52 -11.77
CA ILE A 44 -4.11 19.21 -11.13
C ILE A 44 -3.36 18.17 -11.98
N ILE A 45 -3.57 18.16 -13.30
CA ILE A 45 -2.84 17.27 -14.21
C ILE A 45 -1.34 17.56 -14.19
N ARG A 46 -0.93 18.84 -14.22
CA ARG A 46 0.49 19.21 -14.14
C ARG A 46 1.13 18.69 -12.86
N LYS A 47 0.50 18.92 -11.71
CA LYS A 47 0.98 18.43 -10.41
C LYS A 47 0.99 16.90 -10.33
N ALA A 48 0.02 16.23 -10.93
CA ALA A 48 0.00 14.78 -11.00
C ALA A 48 1.17 14.22 -11.82
N ARG A 49 1.55 14.89 -12.92
CA ARG A 49 2.76 14.56 -13.68
C ARG A 49 4.05 14.79 -12.88
N GLU A 50 4.04 15.72 -11.93
CA GLU A 50 5.16 16.00 -11.02
C GLU A 50 5.22 15.03 -9.82
N GLY A 51 4.28 14.07 -9.74
CA GLY A 51 4.27 13.03 -8.72
C GLY A 51 3.20 13.20 -7.63
N GLU A 52 2.37 14.25 -7.68
CA GLU A 52 1.28 14.40 -6.71
C GLU A 52 0.11 13.42 -6.99
N GLU A 53 -0.52 12.92 -5.93
CA GLU A 53 -1.71 12.07 -6.04
C GLU A 53 -2.96 12.81 -5.57
N PHE A 54 -4.05 12.68 -6.34
CA PHE A 54 -5.31 13.35 -6.06
C PHE A 54 -6.47 12.37 -5.89
N LEU A 55 -7.23 12.52 -4.80
CA LEU A 55 -8.49 11.82 -4.59
C LEU A 55 -9.65 12.76 -4.90
N ILE A 56 -10.40 12.43 -5.95
CA ILE A 56 -11.59 13.18 -6.36
C ILE A 56 -12.77 12.74 -5.50
N THR A 57 -13.46 13.72 -4.93
CA THR A 57 -14.67 13.52 -4.13
C THR A 57 -15.90 14.15 -4.77
N VAL A 58 -17.03 13.45 -4.66
CA VAL A 58 -18.36 13.92 -5.07
C VAL A 58 -19.25 13.85 -3.84
N ARG A 59 -19.84 14.98 -3.44
CA ARG A 59 -20.67 15.09 -2.22
C ARG A 59 -19.95 14.54 -0.97
N GLY A 60 -18.66 14.86 -0.85
CA GLY A 60 -17.80 14.41 0.27
C GLY A 60 -17.36 12.95 0.22
N LYS A 61 -17.81 12.15 -0.76
CA LYS A 61 -17.45 10.74 -0.91
C LYS A 61 -16.37 10.56 -1.99
N PRO A 62 -15.34 9.73 -1.76
CA PRO A 62 -14.38 9.35 -2.80
C PRO A 62 -15.09 8.78 -4.03
N ALA A 63 -14.69 9.22 -5.22
CA ALA A 63 -15.31 8.82 -6.48
C ALA A 63 -14.30 8.39 -7.55
N ALA A 64 -13.12 9.01 -7.59
CA ALA A 64 -12.06 8.69 -8.55
C ALA A 64 -10.69 9.15 -8.01
N ALA A 65 -9.61 8.79 -8.69
CA ALA A 65 -8.28 9.29 -8.42
C ALA A 65 -7.58 9.72 -9.71
N ILE A 66 -6.72 10.73 -9.61
CA ILE A 66 -5.75 11.08 -10.64
C ILE A 66 -4.37 10.79 -10.05
N LEU A 67 -3.64 9.92 -10.72
CA LEU A 67 -2.32 9.44 -10.32
C LEU A 67 -1.30 9.74 -11.43
N PRO A 68 0.00 9.83 -11.09
CA PRO A 68 1.06 9.88 -12.09
C PRO A 68 0.97 8.69 -13.06
N ALA A 69 1.31 8.89 -14.34
CA ALA A 69 1.14 7.86 -15.37
C ALA A 69 2.01 6.62 -15.10
N GLU A 70 3.18 6.82 -14.50
CA GLU A 70 4.14 5.77 -14.11
C GLU A 70 3.52 4.80 -13.10
N TYR A 71 2.44 5.19 -12.42
CA TYR A 71 1.68 4.29 -11.54
C TYR A 71 1.05 3.14 -12.32
N LEU A 72 0.54 3.39 -13.53
CA LEU A 72 -0.04 2.35 -14.38
C LEU A 72 1.03 1.37 -14.84
N GLU A 73 2.18 1.89 -15.26
CA GLU A 73 3.32 1.08 -15.69
C GLU A 73 3.84 0.21 -14.55
N ARG A 74 4.03 0.76 -13.35
CA ARG A 74 4.45 -0.02 -12.16
C ARG A 74 3.47 -1.12 -11.78
N LYS A 75 2.16 -0.87 -11.89
CA LYS A 75 1.14 -1.85 -11.51
C LYS A 75 1.16 -3.10 -12.38
N THR A 76 1.58 -2.98 -13.63
CA THR A 76 1.56 -4.09 -14.60
C THR A 76 2.95 -4.64 -14.90
N ALA A 77 4.01 -3.86 -14.74
CA ALA A 77 5.37 -4.24 -15.15
C ALA A 77 6.00 -5.36 -14.31
N ASN A 78 5.52 -5.60 -13.09
CA ASN A 78 6.14 -6.55 -12.15
C ASN A 78 5.17 -7.61 -11.60
N LEU A 79 4.06 -7.87 -12.29
CA LEU A 79 3.16 -8.94 -11.88
C LEU A 79 3.77 -10.28 -12.30
N ARG A 80 4.25 -11.04 -11.30
CA ARG A 80 4.61 -12.44 -11.48
C ARG A 80 3.37 -13.24 -11.91
N PRO A 81 3.54 -14.34 -12.66
CA PRO A 81 2.47 -15.29 -12.90
C PRO A 81 1.78 -15.67 -11.58
N PRO A 82 0.44 -15.83 -11.57
CA PRO A 82 -0.31 -16.12 -10.35
C PRO A 82 0.24 -17.31 -9.56
N GLU A 83 0.71 -18.35 -10.24
CA GLU A 83 1.25 -19.57 -9.67
C GLU A 83 2.57 -19.31 -8.92
N GLU A 84 3.45 -18.51 -9.51
CA GLU A 84 4.73 -18.12 -8.91
C GLU A 84 4.51 -17.18 -7.71
N ALA A 85 3.61 -16.21 -7.86
CA ALA A 85 3.25 -15.31 -6.77
C ALA A 85 2.66 -16.07 -5.58
N TRP A 86 1.77 -17.04 -5.84
CA TRP A 86 1.14 -17.86 -4.81
C TRP A 86 2.16 -18.71 -4.05
N LYS A 87 3.07 -19.37 -4.78
CA LYS A 87 4.12 -20.19 -4.17
C LYS A 87 5.02 -19.37 -3.24
N ASP A 88 5.42 -18.18 -3.66
CA ASP A 88 6.25 -17.28 -2.85
C ASP A 88 5.53 -16.79 -1.58
N ILE A 89 4.23 -16.49 -1.69
CA ILE A 89 3.40 -16.15 -0.53
C ILE A 89 3.35 -17.33 0.45
N GLU A 90 3.10 -18.55 -0.02
CA GLU A 90 3.07 -19.74 0.84
C GLU A 90 4.41 -19.99 1.53
N GLU A 91 5.52 -19.90 0.80
CA GLU A 91 6.85 -20.08 1.36
C GLU A 91 7.18 -19.02 2.41
N THR A 92 6.77 -17.77 2.17
CA THR A 92 6.94 -16.67 3.12
C THR A 92 6.10 -16.89 4.37
N LEU A 93 4.84 -17.30 4.21
CA LEU A 93 3.93 -17.57 5.33
C LEU A 93 4.43 -18.73 6.19
N LYS A 94 4.97 -19.80 5.59
CA LYS A 94 5.60 -20.93 6.31
C LYS A 94 6.80 -20.48 7.16
N LYS A 95 7.55 -19.50 6.69
CA LYS A 95 8.73 -18.95 7.38
C LYS A 95 8.35 -17.93 8.48
N SER A 96 7.18 -17.32 8.37
CA SER A 96 6.72 -16.33 9.34
C SER A 96 6.08 -17.00 10.57
N SER A 97 6.41 -16.55 11.77
CA SER A 97 5.71 -16.96 12.99
C SER A 97 4.51 -16.04 13.24
N SER A 98 3.33 -16.64 13.42
CA SER A 98 2.13 -15.91 13.82
C SER A 98 2.21 -15.51 15.29
N LYS A 99 1.75 -14.29 15.62
CA LYS A 99 1.56 -13.84 17.02
C LYS A 99 0.33 -14.48 17.67
N PHE A 100 -0.55 -15.06 16.86
CA PHE A 100 -1.79 -15.71 17.29
C PHE A 100 -1.65 -17.21 17.10
N GLU A 101 -2.14 -17.98 18.05
CA GLU A 101 -2.10 -19.44 17.99
C GLU A 101 -3.08 -19.98 16.95
N THR A 102 -4.20 -19.27 16.75
CA THR A 102 -5.22 -19.66 15.77
C THR A 102 -5.69 -18.49 14.93
N TRP A 103 -6.18 -18.79 13.72
CA TRP A 103 -6.77 -17.79 12.84
C TRP A 103 -8.02 -17.12 13.46
N ARG A 104 -8.78 -17.86 14.29
CA ARG A 104 -9.96 -17.32 14.99
C ARG A 104 -9.60 -16.23 15.98
N GLU A 105 -8.51 -16.44 16.73
CA GLU A 105 -7.98 -15.45 17.66
C GLU A 105 -7.52 -14.18 16.91
N ALA A 106 -6.80 -14.35 15.79
CA ALA A 106 -6.39 -13.24 14.93
C ALA A 106 -7.58 -12.41 14.43
N ILE A 107 -8.66 -13.07 13.99
CA ILE A 107 -9.89 -12.41 13.53
C ILE A 107 -10.62 -11.71 14.68
N ALA A 108 -10.72 -12.35 15.85
CA ALA A 108 -11.34 -11.75 17.03
C ALA A 108 -10.59 -10.50 17.49
N TRP A 109 -9.26 -10.53 17.47
CA TRP A 109 -8.41 -9.38 17.77
C TRP A 109 -8.61 -8.24 16.76
N ALA A 110 -8.68 -8.54 15.46
CA ALA A 110 -8.90 -7.53 14.41
C ALA A 110 -10.27 -6.83 14.56
N ARG A 111 -11.31 -7.60 14.89
CA ARG A 111 -12.67 -7.07 15.08
C ARG A 111 -12.82 -6.16 16.29
N LYS A 112 -12.05 -6.38 17.37
CA LYS A 112 -12.05 -5.51 18.55
C LYS A 112 -11.38 -4.14 18.32
N ARG A 113 -10.62 -3.99 17.23
CA ARG A 113 -9.90 -2.75 16.89
C ARG A 113 -10.64 -1.84 15.90
N ALA A 114 -11.72 -2.33 15.30
CA ALA A 114 -12.61 -1.57 14.41
C ALA A 114 -13.73 -0.91 15.22
#